data_AF-A0A2K3K3Y8-F1
#
_entry.id   AF-A0A2K3K3Y8-F1
#
_cell.length_a   1.000
_cell.length_b   1.000
_cell.length_c   1.000
_cell.angle_alpha   90.00
_cell.angle_beta   90.00
_cell.angle_gamma   90.00
#
_symmetry.space_group_name_H-M   'P 1'
#
loop_
_entity.id
_entity.type
_entity.pdbx_description
1 polymer ?
#
loop_
_entity_poly.entity_id
_entity_poly.type
_entity_poly.pdbx_seq_one_letter_code
_entity_poly.pdbx_strand_id
1 'polypeptide(L)' 'MWLSVPFVVFFFLSCVKCVELKDCSFPAIYNFGDSNSDTGGISAAFQPIPAPYGVGFFHKPFGRDSDGRVILDFIVS' A
#
# COMPACT_ATOMS: atom_id res chain seq x y z
N MET A 1 -31.02 -47.60 6.21
CA MET A 1 -29.78 -46.95 6.66
C MET A 1 -29.01 -46.32 5.47
N TRP A 2 -29.70 -45.63 4.55
CA TRP A 2 -29.13 -45.06 3.31
C TRP A 2 -29.74 -43.69 2.95
N LEU A 3 -30.22 -42.93 3.95
CA LEU A 3 -30.84 -41.60 3.73
C LEU A 3 -30.06 -40.44 4.38
N SER A 4 -28.91 -40.68 4.99
CA SER A 4 -28.17 -39.67 5.77
C SER A 4 -27.03 -38.96 5.02
N VAL A 5 -26.67 -39.38 3.80
CA VAL A 5 -25.50 -38.85 3.07
C VAL A 5 -25.73 -37.50 2.38
N PRO A 6 -26.86 -37.20 1.70
CA PRO A 6 -27.01 -35.94 0.97
C PRO A 6 -27.23 -34.74 1.90
N PHE A 7 -27.68 -34.97 3.14
CA PHE A 7 -27.95 -33.91 4.12
C PHE A 7 -26.66 -33.34 4.73
N VAL A 8 -25.61 -34.16 4.87
CA VAL A 8 -24.32 -33.73 5.44
C VAL A 8 -23.52 -32.88 4.45
N VAL A 9 -23.60 -33.20 3.14
CA VAL A 9 -22.90 -32.44 2.09
C VAL A 9 -23.44 -31.01 1.95
N PHE A 10 -24.75 -30.81 2.13
CA PHE A 10 -25.40 -29.51 2.00
C PHE A 10 -25.00 -28.52 3.11
N PHE A 11 -24.64 -29.03 4.30
CA PHE A 11 -24.28 -28.21 5.46
C PHE A 11 -22.86 -27.64 5.37
N PHE A 12 -21.94 -28.34 4.70
CA PHE A 12 -20.55 -27.88 4.53
C PHE A 12 -20.37 -26.81 3.44
N LEU A 13 -21.34 -26.63 2.53
CA LEU A 13 -21.30 -25.58 1.51
C LEU A 13 -21.81 -24.20 2.00
N SER A 14 -22.40 -24.10 3.19
CA SER A 14 -23.25 -22.96 3.55
C SER A 14 -22.55 -21.70 4.07
N CYS A 15 -21.24 -21.65 4.31
CA CYS A 15 -20.64 -20.37 4.71
C CYS A 15 -19.12 -20.35 4.63
N VAL A 16 -18.55 -20.59 3.44
CA VAL A 16 -17.42 -19.73 3.07
C VAL A 16 -18.05 -18.39 2.68
N LYS A 17 -18.50 -17.62 3.67
CA LYS A 17 -18.60 -16.19 3.44
C LYS A 17 -17.16 -15.78 3.14
N CYS A 18 -16.87 -15.50 1.87
CA CYS A 18 -15.85 -14.50 1.58
C CYS A 18 -16.17 -13.37 2.54
N VAL A 19 -15.26 -13.08 3.47
CA VAL A 19 -15.28 -11.79 4.13
C VAL A 19 -15.18 -10.82 2.95
N GLU A 20 -16.32 -10.30 2.53
CA GLU A 20 -16.39 -9.12 1.68
C GLU A 20 -15.78 -8.05 2.57
N LEU A 21 -14.46 -7.89 2.46
CA LEU A 21 -13.80 -6.72 2.97
C LEU A 21 -14.51 -5.59 2.24
N LYS A 22 -15.40 -4.90 2.98
CA LYS A 22 -15.97 -3.66 2.50
C LYS A 22 -14.81 -2.85 1.94
N ASP A 23 -15.00 -2.29 0.76
CA ASP A 23 -13.99 -1.44 0.13
C ASP A 23 -13.61 -0.36 1.15
N CYS A 24 -12.45 -0.53 1.78
CA CYS A 24 -12.02 0.33 2.87
C CYS A 24 -11.46 1.60 2.22
N SER A 25 -12.34 2.57 2.00
CA SER A 25 -11.94 3.88 1.50
C SER A 25 -11.29 4.68 2.62
N PHE A 26 -9.96 4.79 2.58
CA PHE A 26 -9.20 5.70 3.44
C PHE A 26 -9.03 7.02 2.70
N PRO A 27 -9.68 8.12 3.14
CA PRO A 27 -9.63 9.39 2.42
C PRO A 27 -8.25 10.05 2.45
N ALA A 28 -7.40 9.65 3.39
CA ALA A 28 -6.03 10.13 3.52
C ALA A 28 -5.17 9.12 4.27
N ILE A 29 -3.86 9.18 4.02
CA ILE A 29 -2.83 8.45 4.76
C ILE A 29 -1.85 9.47 5.33
N TYR A 30 -1.65 9.42 6.64
CA TYR A 30 -0.65 10.23 7.33
C TYR A 30 0.56 9.32 7.62
N ASN A 31 1.69 9.60 6.98
CA ASN A 31 2.93 8.92 7.28
C ASN A 31 3.72 9.71 8.34
N PHE A 32 4.41 8.99 9.21
CA PHE A 32 5.46 9.51 10.08
C PHE A 32 6.65 8.57 9.95
N GLY A 33 7.85 9.13 9.86
CA GLY A 33 9.04 8.30 9.68
C GLY A 33 10.29 9.10 9.40
N ASP A 34 11.19 8.46 8.67
CA ASP A 34 12.49 8.98 8.27
C ASP A 34 12.59 9.09 6.74
N SER A 35 13.81 9.28 6.24
CA SER A 35 14.14 9.44 4.83
C SER A 35 13.61 8.33 3.93
N ASN A 36 13.44 7.10 4.42
CA ASN A 36 12.92 5.98 3.62
C ASN A 36 11.44 6.15 3.25
N SER A 37 10.71 6.98 4.01
CA SER A 37 9.30 7.28 3.80
C SER A 37 9.04 8.73 3.38
N ASP A 38 10.06 9.59 3.42
CA ASP A 38 9.90 10.99 3.12
C ASP A 38 9.67 11.23 1.62
N THR A 39 8.52 11.83 1.29
CA THR A 39 8.15 12.17 -0.08
C THR A 39 8.50 13.59 -0.49
N GLY A 40 9.21 14.34 0.36
CA GLY A 40 9.67 15.71 0.07
C GLY A 40 9.69 16.67 1.26
N GLY A 41 9.37 16.19 2.46
CA GLY A 41 9.31 16.94 3.70
C GLY A 41 10.64 17.61 4.06
N ILE A 42 11.77 16.92 3.94
CA ILE A 42 13.09 17.53 4.18
C ILE A 42 13.38 18.66 3.18
N SER A 43 13.02 18.47 1.92
CA SER A 43 13.16 19.47 0.85
C SER A 43 12.27 20.68 1.03
N ALA A 44 11.08 20.49 1.59
CA ALA A 44 10.14 21.56 1.88
C ALA A 44 10.51 22.35 3.14
N ALA A 45 11.02 21.68 4.18
CA ALA A 45 11.21 22.28 5.51
C ALA A 45 12.64 22.78 5.77
N PHE A 46 13.67 22.11 5.25
CA PHE A 46 15.04 22.34 5.68
C PHE A 46 15.99 22.64 4.52
N GLN A 47 16.16 21.71 3.57
CA GLN A 47 17.13 21.84 2.49
C GLN A 47 16.76 20.98 1.29
N PRO A 48 17.00 21.45 0.05
CA PRO A 48 16.75 20.66 -1.14
C PRO A 48 17.66 19.43 -1.18
N ILE A 49 17.09 18.27 -1.52
CA ILE A 49 17.88 17.09 -1.85
C ILE A 49 18.46 17.24 -3.28
N PRO A 50 19.80 17.28 -3.45
CA PRO A 50 20.42 17.52 -4.74
C PRO A 50 20.46 16.25 -5.61
N ALA A 51 20.97 16.38 -6.84
CA ALA A 51 21.37 15.21 -7.63
C ALA A 51 22.41 14.36 -6.87
N PRO A 52 22.40 13.02 -7.01
CA PRO A 52 21.71 12.24 -8.04
C PRO A 52 20.26 11.84 -7.71
N TYR A 53 19.73 12.11 -6.52
CA TYR A 53 18.45 11.55 -6.08
C TYR A 53 17.24 11.98 -6.91
N GLY A 54 16.71 11.06 -7.70
CA GLY A 54 15.51 11.20 -8.52
C GLY A 54 15.82 11.24 -10.01
N VAL A 55 17.11 11.30 -10.39
CA VAL A 55 17.54 11.32 -11.78
C VAL A 55 17.22 9.99 -12.48
N GLY A 56 17.30 8.87 -11.77
CA GLY A 56 17.00 7.54 -12.30
C GLY A 56 15.55 7.37 -12.76
N PHE A 57 14.58 7.76 -11.93
CA PHE A 57 13.15 7.56 -12.22
C PHE A 57 12.42 8.83 -12.67
N PHE A 58 12.65 9.98 -12.02
CA PHE A 58 11.95 11.23 -12.31
C PHE A 58 12.72 12.13 -13.30
N HIS A 59 13.95 11.74 -13.66
CA HIS A 59 14.84 12.45 -14.58
C HIS A 59 15.25 13.86 -14.13
N LYS A 60 15.13 14.13 -12.82
CA LYS A 60 15.59 15.35 -12.14
C LYS A 60 15.60 15.12 -10.62
N PRO A 61 16.29 15.97 -9.83
CA PRO A 61 16.13 15.97 -8.39
C PRO A 61 14.66 16.05 -7.98
N PHE A 62 14.19 15.10 -7.17
CA PHE A 62 12.78 14.97 -6.79
C PHE A 62 12.50 15.20 -5.30
N GLY A 63 13.52 15.67 -4.57
CA GLY A 63 13.39 16.12 -3.19
C GLY A 63 13.27 15.01 -2.13
N ARG A 64 13.58 13.76 -2.51
CA ARG A 64 13.52 12.56 -1.67
C ARG A 64 14.90 11.91 -1.63
N ASP A 65 15.24 11.20 -0.56
CA ASP A 65 16.50 10.43 -0.44
C ASP A 65 16.42 9.08 -1.19
N SER A 66 15.95 9.10 -2.43
CA SER A 66 15.88 7.93 -3.31
C SER A 66 16.06 8.36 -4.76
N ASP A 67 16.66 7.47 -5.56
CA ASP A 67 16.76 7.69 -7.01
C ASP A 67 15.47 7.36 -7.78
N GLY A 68 14.42 6.93 -7.06
CA GLY A 68 13.09 6.74 -7.63
C GLY A 68 11.97 6.69 -6.61
N ARG A 69 11.00 5.82 -6.87
CA ARG A 69 9.84 5.66 -5.98
C ARG A 69 10.23 5.13 -4.61
N VAL A 70 9.57 5.62 -3.58
CA VAL A 70 9.68 5.12 -2.19
C VAL A 70 8.49 4.21 -1.88
N ILE A 71 8.53 3.47 -0.77
CA ILE A 71 7.52 2.46 -0.43
C ILE A 71 6.08 3.01 -0.47
N LEU A 72 5.89 4.27 -0.09
CA LEU A 72 4.57 4.90 -0.08
C LEU A 72 3.96 5.05 -1.47
N ASP A 73 4.77 5.22 -2.52
CA ASP A 73 4.26 5.31 -3.90
C ASP A 73 3.67 3.98 -4.40
N PHE A 74 3.93 2.86 -3.70
CA PHE A 74 3.37 1.55 -4.01
C PHE A 74 2.17 1.19 -3.12
N ILE A 75 2.05 1.83 -1.95
CA ILE A 75 0.95 1.62 -1.01
C ILE A 75 -0.23 2.52 -1.36
N VAL A 76 0.05 3.76 -1.76
CA VAL A 76 -0.93 4.77 -2.15
C VAL A 76 -0.97 4.80 -3.67
N SER A 77 -1.67 3.83 -4.26
CA SER A 77 -1.90 3.74 -5.71
C SER A 77 -3.23 4.35 -6.10
#